data_AF-A0A6L3X2V3-F1
#
_entry.id   AF-A0A6L3X2V3-F1
#
_cell.length_a   1.000
_cell.length_b   1.000
_cell.length_c   1.000
_cell.angle_alpha   90.00
_cell.angle_beta   90.00
_cell.angle_gamma   90.00
#
_symmetry.space_group_name_H-M   'P 1'
#
loop_
_entity.id
_entity.type
_entity.pdbx_description
1 polymer ?
#
loop_
_entity_poly.entity_id
_entity_poly.type
_entity_poly.pdbx_seq_one_letter_code
_entity_poly.pdbx_strand_id
1 'polypeptide(L)'
;DLANLSEGALTVTASVNDKAGNNGQTTHTLTVDTVAPAVTISTVADDDIVNNAEQLAGQTISGTTTAEQGQTVTVSFNGHSYQATVAANGSWSVFVPGRDFLGLSDGDYTITATVS
;
A
#
# COMPACT_ATOMS: atom_id res chain seq x y z
N ASP A 1 -1.88 -28.27 -9.14
CA ASP A 1 -2.05 -27.41 -7.96
C ASP A 1 -1.00 -26.31 -8.05
N LEU A 2 -1.43 -25.04 -8.06
CA LEU A 2 -0.56 -23.86 -8.22
C LEU A 2 -0.20 -23.21 -6.87
N ALA A 3 -0.72 -23.75 -5.75
CA ALA A 3 -0.56 -23.17 -4.42
C ALA A 3 0.85 -23.31 -3.79
N ASN A 4 1.83 -23.85 -4.52
CA ASN A 4 3.20 -24.10 -4.03
C ASN A 4 4.29 -23.37 -4.84
N LEU A 5 3.93 -22.38 -5.65
CA LEU A 5 4.93 -21.59 -6.36
C LEU A 5 5.50 -20.53 -5.40
N SER A 6 6.82 -20.47 -5.29
CA SER A 6 7.51 -19.44 -4.52
C SER A 6 7.42 -18.07 -5.21
N GLU A 7 7.35 -17.01 -4.42
CA GLU A 7 7.50 -15.62 -4.87
C GLU A 7 8.67 -15.43 -5.84
N GLY A 8 8.46 -14.55 -6.81
CA GLY A 8 9.46 -14.18 -7.81
C GLY A 8 9.28 -14.88 -9.15
N ALA A 9 10.37 -14.87 -9.94
CA ALA A 9 10.35 -15.31 -11.33
C ALA A 9 10.32 -16.83 -11.46
N LEU A 10 9.32 -17.34 -12.17
CA LEU A 10 9.18 -18.74 -12.55
C LEU A 10 9.42 -18.89 -14.04
N THR A 11 10.35 -19.77 -14.42
CA THR A 11 10.59 -20.11 -15.84
C THR A 11 9.92 -21.43 -16.16
N VAL A 12 8.94 -21.40 -17.07
CA VAL A 12 8.31 -22.60 -17.62
C VAL A 12 9.00 -22.97 -18.92
N THR A 13 9.42 -24.22 -19.03
CA THR A 13 10.15 -24.76 -20.19
C THR A 13 9.35 -25.88 -20.82
N ALA A 14 9.11 -25.79 -22.13
CA ALA A 14 8.51 -26.86 -22.91
C ALA A 14 9.53 -27.39 -23.93
N SER A 15 9.76 -28.71 -23.95
CA SER A 15 10.67 -29.36 -24.89
C SER A 15 9.97 -30.49 -25.64
N VAL A 16 10.32 -30.65 -26.92
CA VAL A 16 9.86 -31.73 -27.79
C VAL A 16 11.06 -32.45 -28.38
N ASN A 17 10.97 -33.78 -28.44
CA ASN A 17 11.93 -34.63 -29.13
C ASN A 17 11.21 -35.37 -30.25
N ASP A 18 11.73 -35.27 -31.47
CA ASP A 18 11.25 -36.11 -32.57
C ASP A 18 11.95 -37.48 -32.56
N LYS A 19 11.44 -38.40 -33.39
CA LYS A 19 11.95 -39.77 -33.50
C LYS A 19 13.36 -39.85 -34.09
N ALA A 20 13.82 -38.80 -34.79
CA ALA A 20 15.16 -38.69 -35.35
C ALA A 20 16.18 -38.13 -34.34
N GLY A 21 15.73 -37.66 -33.17
CA GLY A 21 16.57 -37.12 -32.10
C GLY A 21 16.70 -35.60 -32.12
N ASN A 22 15.94 -34.88 -32.96
CA ASN A 22 15.95 -33.42 -32.95
C ASN A 22 15.17 -32.90 -31.75
N ASN A 23 15.74 -31.90 -31.08
CA ASN A 23 15.15 -31.23 -29.94
C ASN A 23 14.60 -29.87 -30.35
N GLY A 24 13.36 -29.55 -29.96
CA GLY A 24 12.79 -28.21 -30.00
C GLY A 24 12.45 -27.76 -28.58
N GLN A 25 12.77 -26.52 -28.22
CA GLN A 25 12.48 -25.99 -26.89
C GLN A 25 11.95 -24.56 -26.97
N THR A 26 11.05 -24.20 -26.07
CA THR A 26 10.63 -22.82 -25.81
C THR A 26 10.48 -22.58 -24.31
N THR A 27 10.58 -21.31 -23.89
CA THR A 27 10.46 -20.91 -22.49
C THR A 27 9.54 -19.70 -22.34
N HIS A 28 8.90 -19.58 -21.18
CA HIS A 28 8.11 -18.41 -20.80
C HIS A 28 8.33 -18.09 -19.32
N THR A 29 8.45 -16.80 -18.99
CA THR A 29 8.66 -16.34 -17.62
C THR A 29 7.36 -15.77 -17.06
N LEU A 30 7.02 -16.19 -15.84
CA LEU A 30 5.92 -15.62 -15.05
C LEU A 30 6.48 -15.11 -13.72
N THR A 31 5.76 -14.20 -13.06
CA THR A 31 6.09 -13.75 -11.71
C THR A 31 4.95 -14.06 -10.76
N VAL A 32 5.25 -14.65 -9.62
CA VAL A 32 4.30 -14.84 -8.51
C VAL A 32 4.55 -13.75 -7.48
N ASP A 33 3.53 -12.94 -7.21
CA ASP A 33 3.53 -11.93 -6.17
C ASP A 33 2.19 -11.98 -5.44
N THR A 34 2.19 -12.66 -4.29
CA THR A 34 1.01 -12.87 -3.44
C THR A 34 1.12 -12.10 -2.11
N VAL A 35 2.23 -11.38 -1.89
CA VAL A 35 2.47 -10.66 -0.64
C VAL A 35 1.87 -9.26 -0.75
N ALA A 36 0.74 -9.06 -0.08
CA ALA A 36 0.13 -7.74 0.00
C ALA A 36 1.08 -6.72 0.68
N PRO A 37 1.14 -5.47 0.20
CA PRO A 37 1.92 -4.45 0.87
C PRO A 37 1.41 -4.16 2.29
N ALA A 38 2.31 -4.02 3.25
CA ALA A 38 1.99 -3.55 4.59
C ALA A 38 1.95 -2.03 4.62
N VAL A 39 1.00 -1.43 5.34
CA VAL A 39 0.89 0.02 5.55
C VAL A 39 0.75 0.34 7.05
N THR A 40 1.40 1.39 7.50
CA THR A 40 1.35 1.88 8.88
C THR A 40 0.94 3.35 8.91
N ILE A 41 0.41 3.80 10.05
CA ILE A 41 0.13 5.21 10.33
C ILE A 41 0.98 5.60 11.55
N SER A 42 1.71 6.71 11.43
CA SER A 42 2.47 7.31 12.52
C SER A 42 1.55 8.03 13.51
N THR A 43 2.10 8.48 14.64
CA THR A 43 1.34 9.29 15.60
C THR A 43 0.75 10.53 14.93
N VAL A 44 -0.49 10.86 15.30
CA VAL A 44 -1.23 12.03 14.80
C VAL A 44 -1.16 13.14 15.84
N ALA A 45 -1.01 14.40 15.43
CA ALA A 45 -0.89 15.54 16.35
C ALA A 45 0.21 15.37 17.42
N ASP A 46 1.32 14.69 17.08
CA ASP A 46 2.46 14.36 17.95
C ASP A 46 2.18 13.35 19.08
N ASP A 47 0.96 13.25 19.59
CA ASP A 47 0.61 12.44 20.78
C ASP A 47 -0.67 11.58 20.64
N ASP A 48 -1.20 11.44 19.43
CA ASP A 48 -2.48 10.78 19.10
C ASP A 48 -3.73 11.45 19.70
N ILE A 49 -3.61 12.68 20.19
CA ILE A 49 -4.72 13.45 20.77
C ILE A 49 -4.87 14.77 20.01
N VAL A 50 -5.97 14.90 19.27
CA VAL A 50 -6.25 16.15 18.53
C VAL A 50 -7.05 17.12 19.41
N ASN A 51 -6.39 18.17 19.89
CA ASN A 51 -7.03 19.25 20.64
C ASN A 51 -7.76 20.25 19.73
N ASN A 52 -8.50 21.20 20.32
CA ASN A 52 -9.30 22.15 19.54
C ASN A 52 -8.47 23.05 18.60
N ALA A 53 -7.26 23.45 18.99
CA ALA A 53 -6.40 24.26 18.13
C ALA A 53 -5.89 23.45 16.93
N GLU A 54 -5.50 22.21 17.17
CA GLU A 54 -5.11 21.22 16.17
C GLU A 54 -6.25 20.85 15.22
N GLN A 55 -7.47 20.68 15.73
CA GLN A 55 -8.66 20.48 14.89
C GLN A 55 -8.85 21.63 13.90
N LEU A 56 -8.70 22.87 14.35
CA LEU A 56 -8.84 24.04 13.48
C LEU A 56 -7.70 24.18 12.47
N ALA A 57 -6.48 23.78 12.85
CA ALA A 57 -5.31 23.81 11.97
C ALA A 57 -5.36 22.72 10.88
N GLY A 58 -6.01 21.59 11.16
CA GLY A 58 -5.91 20.38 10.35
C GLY A 58 -4.64 19.58 10.66
N GLN A 59 -4.62 18.33 10.22
CA GLN A 59 -3.61 17.36 10.62
C GLN A 59 -2.90 16.76 9.42
N THR A 60 -1.58 16.61 9.53
CA THR A 60 -0.81 15.81 8.58
C THR A 60 -0.82 14.37 9.06
N ILE A 61 -1.44 13.50 8.27
CA ILE A 61 -1.41 12.05 8.51
C ILE A 61 -0.25 11.48 7.72
N SER A 62 0.60 10.70 8.37
CA SER A 62 1.81 10.14 7.76
C SER A 62 2.02 8.69 8.17
N GLY A 63 2.93 8.01 7.49
CA GLY A 63 3.28 6.64 7.80
C GLY A 63 4.30 6.05 6.84
N THR A 64 4.45 4.74 6.89
CA THR A 64 5.29 3.96 5.96
C THR A 64 4.49 2.85 5.31
N THR A 65 5.00 2.34 4.19
CA THR A 65 4.47 1.17 3.51
C THR A 65 5.57 0.37 2.85
N THR A 66 5.34 -0.92 2.61
CA THR A 66 6.21 -1.76 1.78
C THR A 66 5.83 -1.72 0.30
N ALA A 67 4.81 -0.95 -0.06
CA ALA A 67 4.44 -0.69 -1.45
C ALA A 67 5.55 0.04 -2.22
N GLU A 68 5.56 -0.15 -3.53
CA GLU A 68 6.55 0.47 -4.40
C GLU A 68 6.34 1.99 -4.49
N GLN A 69 7.45 2.72 -4.72
CA GLN A 69 7.40 4.15 -4.98
C GLN A 69 6.43 4.46 -6.12
N GLY A 70 5.61 5.50 -5.92
CA GLY A 70 4.62 5.91 -6.91
C GLY A 70 3.24 5.27 -6.74
N GLN A 71 3.11 4.23 -5.91
CA GLN A 71 1.79 3.72 -5.53
C GLN A 71 1.00 4.76 -4.72
N THR A 72 -0.31 4.55 -4.64
CA THR A 72 -1.23 5.49 -3.98
C THR A 72 -1.66 4.96 -2.63
N VAL A 73 -1.46 5.76 -1.59
CA VAL A 73 -2.05 5.53 -0.27
C VAL A 73 -3.33 6.35 -0.17
N THR A 74 -4.45 5.67 0.09
CA THR A 74 -5.73 6.29 0.40
C THR A 74 -5.93 6.28 1.91
N VAL A 75 -6.04 7.47 2.49
CA VAL A 75 -6.39 7.69 3.89
C VAL A 75 -7.85 8.08 3.98
N SER A 76 -8.63 7.34 4.77
CA SER A 76 -10.02 7.67 5.05
C SER A 76 -10.20 8.14 6.48
N PHE A 77 -10.87 9.27 6.63
CA PHE A 77 -11.18 9.89 7.92
C PHE A 77 -12.52 10.62 7.84
N ASN A 78 -13.40 10.37 8.82
CA ASN A 78 -14.69 11.04 8.95
C ASN A 78 -15.55 11.04 7.67
N GLY A 79 -15.52 9.94 6.89
CA GLY A 79 -16.24 9.80 5.62
C GLY A 79 -15.57 10.46 4.41
N HIS A 80 -14.44 11.15 4.60
CA HIS A 80 -13.61 11.71 3.54
C HIS A 80 -12.46 10.78 3.16
N SER A 81 -11.95 10.93 1.93
CA SER A 81 -10.78 10.20 1.44
C SER A 81 -9.73 11.16 0.90
N TYR A 82 -8.49 10.93 1.29
CA TYR A 82 -7.31 11.73 0.94
C TYR A 82 -6.25 10.82 0.34
N GLN A 83 -5.50 11.33 -0.62
CA GLN A 83 -4.50 10.53 -1.34
C GLN A 83 -3.09 11.07 -1.10
N ALA A 84 -2.15 10.16 -0.88
CA ALA A 84 -0.72 10.40 -0.89
C ALA A 84 -0.05 9.46 -1.90
N THR A 85 1.14 9.85 -2.35
CA THR A 85 2.00 8.99 -3.16
C THR A 85 3.13 8.44 -2.30
N VAL A 86 3.43 7.15 -2.46
CA VAL A 86 4.55 6.51 -1.78
C VAL A 86 5.87 7.06 -2.32
N ALA A 87 6.72 7.57 -1.43
CA ALA A 87 8.05 8.06 -1.76
C ALA A 87 9.07 6.91 -1.92
N ALA A 88 10.26 7.22 -2.43
CA ALA A 88 11.32 6.22 -2.70
C ALA A 88 11.75 5.39 -1.47
N ASN A 89 11.59 5.96 -0.28
CA ASN A 89 11.91 5.32 1.01
C ASN A 89 10.69 4.62 1.65
N GLY A 90 9.57 4.50 0.95
CA GLY A 90 8.33 3.93 1.48
C GLY A 90 7.52 4.86 2.38
N SER A 91 7.95 6.11 2.59
CA SER A 91 7.16 7.06 3.39
C SER A 91 6.03 7.67 2.59
N TRP A 92 4.95 8.03 3.26
CA TRP A 92 3.83 8.77 2.67
C TRP A 92 3.29 9.79 3.68
N SER A 93 2.66 10.85 3.18
CA SER A 93 1.98 11.85 4.01
C SER A 93 0.86 12.53 3.24
N VAL A 94 -0.24 12.85 3.92
CA VAL A 94 -1.33 13.63 3.37
C VAL A 94 -1.86 14.62 4.41
N PHE A 95 -2.29 15.79 3.95
CA PHE A 95 -2.90 16.79 4.80
C PHE A 95 -4.43 16.64 4.82
N VAL A 96 -4.99 16.49 6.02
CA VAL A 96 -6.42 16.50 6.29
C VAL A 96 -6.79 17.88 6.85
N PRO A 97 -7.58 18.68 6.14
CA PRO A 97 -7.84 20.05 6.54
C PRO A 97 -8.75 20.10 7.77
N GLY A 98 -8.59 21.14 8.59
CA GLY A 98 -9.32 21.27 9.86
C GLY A 98 -10.84 21.24 9.75
N ARG A 99 -11.39 21.62 8.59
CA ARG A 99 -12.84 21.54 8.31
C ARG A 99 -13.41 20.13 8.47
N ASP A 100 -12.61 19.10 8.21
CA ASP A 100 -13.04 17.70 8.27
C ASP A 100 -12.89 17.11 9.68
N PHE A 101 -12.32 17.89 10.62
CA PHE A 101 -12.35 17.68 12.06
C PHE A 101 -13.43 18.50 12.77
N LEU A 102 -14.16 19.39 12.07
CA LEU A 102 -15.18 20.21 12.69
C LEU A 102 -16.40 19.39 13.11
N GLY A 103 -16.94 19.71 14.29
CA GLY A 103 -18.15 19.07 14.82
C GLY A 103 -17.91 17.69 15.43
N LEU A 104 -16.65 17.26 15.54
CA LEU A 104 -16.27 16.10 16.34
C LEU A 104 -16.47 16.43 17.82
N SER A 105 -17.04 15.48 18.55
CA SER A 105 -17.15 15.51 20.02
C SER A 105 -15.98 14.74 20.62
N ASP A 106 -15.66 14.99 21.89
CA ASP A 106 -14.65 14.20 22.61
C ASP A 106 -14.94 12.68 22.47
N GLY A 107 -13.92 11.94 22.05
CA GLY A 107 -14.02 10.50 21.82
C GLY A 107 -12.95 9.98 20.86
N ASP A 108 -12.99 8.66 20.64
CA ASP A 108 -12.07 7.98 19.76
C ASP A 108 -12.55 8.04 18.30
N TYR A 109 -11.63 8.38 17.40
CA TYR A 109 -11.87 8.40 15.96
C TYR A 109 -10.89 7.47 15.24
N THR A 110 -11.39 6.76 14.23
CA THR A 110 -10.56 5.85 13.45
C THR A 110 -10.11 6.51 12.15
N ILE A 111 -8.80 6.47 11.89
CA ILE A 111 -8.22 6.74 10.59
C ILE A 111 -7.82 5.40 9.98
N THR A 112 -8.19 5.17 8.73
CA THR A 112 -7.77 3.97 7.99
C THR A 112 -6.90 4.36 6.80
N ALA A 113 -5.85 3.60 6.54
CA ALA A 113 -5.02 3.75 5.36
C ALA A 113 -4.96 2.45 4.57
N THR A 114 -5.09 2.55 3.25
CA THR A 114 -4.93 1.42 2.32
C THR A 114 -4.02 1.83 1.17
N VAL A 115 -3.27 0.89 0.62
CA VAL A 115 -2.39 1.14 -0.54
C VAL A 115 -2.80 0.27 -1.72
N SER A 116 -2.69 0.83 -2.92
CA SER A 116 -3.05 0.19 -4.19
C SER A 116 -2.16 0.67 -5.34
#